data_AF-A0A4V0ICQ4-F1
#
_entry.id   AF-A0A4V0ICQ4-F1
#
_cell.length_a   1.000
_cell.length_b   1.000
_cell.length_c   1.000
_cell.angle_alpha   90.00
_cell.angle_beta   90.00
_cell.angle_gamma   90.00
#
_symmetry.space_group_name_H-M   'P 1'
#
loop_
_entity.id
_entity.type
_entity.pdbx_description
1 polymer ?
#
loop_
_entity_poly.entity_id
_entity_poly.type
_entity_poly.pdbx_seq_one_letter_code
_entity_poly.pdbx_strand_id
1 'polypeptide(L)'
;MSQLSETVAEKLEPAAAAELARVLDLQARWENMRGTPSGAPGFSTPDLHGRQKAYDAFRTRLAAYTAKYTAPHLPEVTLNTPERVGMWCRAARAVLRRAGAEPVEYPAHLISKAHRLADKVAVRLGKPPADREAGAATLAAAVRNLDAVVEWCDQLSGPALKIAGAPRIAGKITPAEPRAEAA
;
A
#
# COMPACT_ATOMS: atom_id res chain seq x y z
N MET A 1 19.26 -4.30 9.74
CA MET A 1 19.06 -4.94 8.43
C MET A 1 18.14 -4.06 7.59
N SER A 2 18.36 -3.95 6.28
CA SER A 2 17.68 -2.94 5.44
C SER A 2 16.35 -3.46 4.87
N GLN A 3 15.28 -2.68 5.04
CA GLN A 3 14.02 -2.86 4.31
C GLN A 3 14.23 -2.53 2.82
N LEU A 4 13.40 -3.10 1.94
CA LEU A 4 13.38 -2.76 0.51
C LEU A 4 12.97 -1.29 0.33
N SER A 5 13.96 -0.44 0.07
CA SER A 5 13.78 0.94 -0.36
C SER A 5 13.85 1.05 -1.87
N GLU A 6 13.43 2.19 -2.42
CA GLU A 6 13.56 2.50 -3.85
C GLU A 6 15.02 2.37 -4.32
N THR A 7 15.97 2.95 -3.58
CA THR A 7 17.40 2.84 -3.91
C THR A 7 17.93 1.42 -3.90
N VAL A 8 17.43 0.55 -3.02
CA VAL A 8 17.80 -0.87 -3.02
C VAL A 8 17.22 -1.57 -4.24
N ALA A 9 15.96 -1.28 -4.59
CA ALA A 9 15.29 -1.83 -5.75
C ALA A 9 15.97 -1.45 -7.08
N GLU A 10 16.44 -0.20 -7.20
CA GLU A 10 17.17 0.29 -8.38
C GLU A 10 18.49 -0.44 -8.63
N LYS A 11 19.13 -0.94 -7.56
CA LYS A 11 20.42 -1.65 -7.61
C LYS A 11 20.29 -3.15 -7.83
N LEU A 12 19.07 -3.69 -7.93
CA LEU A 12 18.86 -5.11 -8.18
C LEU A 12 19.38 -5.49 -9.57
N GLU A 13 19.88 -6.70 -9.72
CA GLU A 13 20.09 -7.27 -11.06
C GLU A 13 18.73 -7.47 -11.76
N PRO A 14 18.61 -7.28 -13.08
CA PRO A 14 17.32 -7.37 -13.78
C PRO A 14 16.59 -8.70 -13.55
N ALA A 15 17.33 -9.81 -13.55
CA ALA A 15 16.79 -11.14 -13.26
C ALA A 15 16.30 -11.28 -11.80
N ALA A 16 16.98 -10.64 -10.84
CA ALA A 16 16.54 -10.60 -9.45
C ALA A 16 15.28 -9.72 -9.31
N ALA A 17 15.23 -8.57 -10.00
CA ALA A 17 14.08 -7.69 -10.00
C ALA A 17 12.84 -8.33 -10.61
N ALA A 18 12.98 -9.07 -11.72
CA ALA A 18 11.87 -9.81 -12.33
C ALA A 18 11.32 -10.90 -11.40
N GLU A 19 12.19 -11.62 -10.71
CA GLU A 19 11.77 -12.60 -9.70
C GLU A 19 11.11 -11.95 -8.49
N LEU A 20 11.65 -10.83 -8.01
CA LEU A 20 11.07 -10.07 -6.91
C LEU A 20 9.69 -9.50 -7.28
N ALA A 21 9.50 -9.03 -8.52
CA ALA A 21 8.20 -8.57 -9.03
C ALA A 21 7.14 -9.67 -8.93
N ARG A 22 7.49 -10.92 -9.30
CA ARG A 22 6.61 -12.09 -9.17
C ARG A 22 6.28 -12.39 -7.71
N VAL A 23 7.28 -12.32 -6.82
CA VAL A 23 7.07 -12.51 -5.36
C VAL A 23 6.11 -11.45 -4.81
N LEU A 24 6.30 -10.19 -5.18
CA LEU A 24 5.46 -9.07 -4.76
C LEU A 24 4.01 -9.23 -5.24
N ASP A 25 3.80 -9.68 -6.48
CA ASP A 25 2.45 -9.92 -7.02
C ASP A 25 1.76 -11.09 -6.31
N LEU A 26 2.46 -12.20 -6.06
CA LEU A 26 1.93 -13.34 -5.30
C LEU A 26 1.59 -12.96 -3.85
N GLN A 27 2.44 -12.16 -3.20
CA GLN A 27 2.15 -11.63 -1.87
C GLN A 27 0.88 -10.77 -1.92
N ALA A 28 0.78 -9.87 -2.90
CA ALA A 28 -0.37 -9.01 -3.08
C ALA A 28 -1.65 -9.81 -3.33
N ARG A 29 -1.59 -10.89 -4.12
CA ARG A 29 -2.70 -11.82 -4.36
C ARG A 29 -3.23 -12.40 -3.06
N TRP A 30 -2.35 -12.99 -2.25
CA TRP A 30 -2.72 -13.56 -0.95
C TRP A 30 -3.33 -12.50 -0.02
N GLU A 31 -2.72 -11.31 0.07
CA GLU A 31 -3.22 -10.23 0.93
C GLU A 31 -4.54 -9.61 0.47
N ASN A 32 -4.80 -9.59 -0.84
CA ASN A 32 -6.07 -9.12 -1.39
C ASN A 32 -7.18 -10.10 -1.04
N MET A 33 -6.89 -11.40 -1.02
CA MET A 33 -7.85 -12.42 -0.58
C MET A 33 -8.17 -12.33 0.91
N ARG A 34 -7.33 -11.71 1.76
CA ARG A 34 -7.58 -11.57 3.22
C ARG A 34 -8.72 -10.60 3.57
N GLY A 35 -9.17 -9.77 2.64
CA GLY A 35 -10.35 -8.91 2.88
C GLY A 35 -11.60 -9.76 3.11
N THR A 36 -12.39 -9.42 4.12
CA THR A 36 -13.78 -9.89 4.22
C THR A 36 -14.60 -9.21 3.12
N PRO A 37 -15.34 -9.94 2.27
CA PRO A 37 -16.38 -9.33 1.46
C PRO A 37 -17.36 -8.64 2.42
N SER A 38 -17.55 -7.34 2.25
CA SER A 38 -18.46 -6.59 3.10
C SER A 38 -19.87 -7.18 2.99
N GLY A 39 -20.41 -7.70 4.10
CA GLY A 39 -21.76 -8.27 4.16
C GLY A 39 -21.89 -9.77 3.90
N ALA A 40 -20.82 -10.53 3.68
CA ALA A 40 -20.89 -11.98 3.50
C ALA A 40 -20.79 -12.75 4.85
N PRO A 41 -21.62 -13.78 5.07
CA PRO A 41 -21.55 -14.63 6.25
C PRO A 41 -20.30 -15.53 6.20
N GLY A 42 -19.23 -15.10 6.86
CA GLY A 42 -18.01 -15.91 7.06
C GLY A 42 -17.22 -16.24 5.78
N PHE A 43 -16.14 -17.00 5.95
CA PHE A 43 -15.37 -17.56 4.82
C PHE A 43 -15.86 -18.96 4.50
N SER A 44 -16.18 -19.23 3.24
CA SER A 44 -16.53 -20.58 2.81
C SER A 44 -15.28 -21.48 2.80
N THR A 45 -15.47 -22.80 2.90
CA THR A 45 -14.37 -23.76 2.77
C THR A 45 -13.57 -23.59 1.46
N PRO A 46 -14.20 -23.36 0.29
CA PRO A 46 -13.48 -22.98 -0.93
C PRO A 46 -12.62 -21.72 -0.80
N ASP A 47 -13.10 -20.68 -0.11
CA ASP A 47 -12.34 -19.44 0.10
C ASP A 47 -11.08 -19.68 0.94
N LEU A 48 -11.21 -20.48 2.00
CA LEU A 48 -10.09 -20.85 2.86
C LEU A 48 -9.04 -21.65 2.09
N HIS A 49 -9.46 -22.62 1.27
CA HIS A 49 -8.54 -23.37 0.39
C HIS A 49 -7.86 -22.45 -0.63
N GLY A 50 -8.59 -21.52 -1.23
CA GLY A 50 -8.03 -20.55 -2.16
C GLY A 50 -6.95 -19.67 -1.50
N ARG A 51 -7.19 -19.22 -0.27
CA ARG A 51 -6.22 -18.43 0.52
C ARG A 51 -4.98 -19.22 0.87
N GLN A 52 -5.16 -20.46 1.32
CA GLN A 52 -4.05 -21.35 1.64
C GLN A 52 -3.17 -21.57 0.41
N LYS A 53 -3.79 -21.89 -0.74
CA LYS A 53 -3.07 -22.07 -2.01
C LYS A 53 -2.29 -20.82 -2.43
N ALA A 54 -2.89 -19.63 -2.30
CA ALA A 54 -2.20 -18.37 -2.61
C ALA A 54 -1.02 -18.11 -1.66
N TYR A 55 -1.18 -18.42 -0.38
CA TYR A 55 -0.10 -18.32 0.61
C TYR A 55 1.05 -19.28 0.29
N ASP A 56 0.76 -20.54 -0.02
CA ASP A 56 1.77 -21.55 -0.33
C ASP A 56 2.55 -21.18 -1.60
N ALA A 57 1.87 -20.66 -2.63
CA ALA A 57 2.51 -20.16 -3.84
C ALA A 57 3.47 -19.00 -3.54
N PHE A 58 3.03 -18.03 -2.73
CA PHE A 58 3.88 -16.92 -2.27
C PHE A 58 5.10 -17.42 -1.48
N ARG A 59 4.89 -18.30 -0.48
CA ARG A 59 5.97 -18.81 0.38
C ARG A 59 6.99 -19.63 -0.41
N THR A 60 6.53 -20.48 -1.32
CA THR A 60 7.39 -21.28 -2.19
C THR A 60 8.25 -20.38 -3.08
N ARG A 61 7.66 -19.36 -3.71
CA ARG A 61 8.41 -18.44 -4.58
C ARG A 61 9.38 -17.56 -3.78
N LEU A 62 8.97 -17.08 -2.61
CA LEU A 62 9.84 -16.31 -1.73
C LEU A 62 11.04 -17.15 -1.29
N ALA A 63 10.84 -18.40 -0.90
CA ALA A 63 11.94 -19.30 -0.52
C ALA A 63 12.93 -19.50 -1.68
N ALA A 64 12.43 -19.75 -2.89
CA ALA A 64 13.26 -19.87 -4.09
C ALA A 64 14.04 -18.58 -4.39
N TYR A 65 13.40 -17.42 -4.26
CA TYR A 65 14.04 -16.12 -4.42
C TYR A 65 15.17 -15.93 -3.39
N THR A 66 14.90 -16.15 -2.11
CA THR A 66 15.88 -15.97 -1.02
C THR A 66 17.03 -16.98 -1.06
N ALA A 67 16.80 -18.17 -1.62
CA ALA A 67 17.85 -19.16 -1.82
C ALA A 67 18.84 -18.76 -2.92
N LYS A 68 18.35 -18.04 -3.95
CA LYS A 68 19.14 -17.65 -5.12
C LYS A 68 19.77 -16.27 -5.00
N TYR A 69 19.09 -15.34 -4.31
CA TYR A 69 19.51 -13.95 -4.21
C TYR A 69 19.59 -13.55 -2.73
N THR A 70 20.62 -12.81 -2.36
CA THR A 70 20.70 -12.16 -1.04
C THR A 70 19.58 -11.12 -0.96
N ALA A 71 18.45 -11.54 -0.36
CA ALA A 71 17.22 -10.79 -0.43
C ALA A 71 17.24 -9.60 0.55
N PRO A 72 16.98 -8.36 0.08
CA PRO A 72 16.52 -7.32 0.98
C PRO A 72 15.18 -7.73 1.58
N HIS A 73 14.97 -7.41 2.87
CA HIS A 73 13.71 -7.74 3.53
C HIS A 73 12.55 -6.98 2.87
N LEU A 74 11.49 -7.70 2.52
CA LEU A 74 10.27 -7.09 2.02
C LEU A 74 9.70 -6.12 3.08
N PRO A 75 9.20 -4.94 2.69
CA PRO A 75 8.70 -3.95 3.65
C PRO A 75 7.55 -4.54 4.46
N GLU A 76 7.62 -4.40 5.77
CA GLU A 76 6.60 -4.93 6.67
C GLU A 76 5.30 -4.10 6.59
N VAL A 77 4.17 -4.80 6.61
CA VAL A 77 2.91 -4.45 5.92
C VAL A 77 2.01 -3.49 6.73
N THR A 78 2.58 -2.47 7.37
CA THR A 78 1.77 -1.42 8.04
C THR A 78 1.64 -0.18 7.15
N LEU A 79 0.98 -0.36 6.00
CA LEU A 79 0.76 0.67 4.98
C LEU A 79 -0.54 1.43 5.26
N ASN A 80 -0.57 2.20 6.35
CA ASN A 80 -1.75 2.91 6.85
C ASN A 80 -1.66 4.44 6.78
N THR A 81 -0.59 5.01 6.22
CA THR A 81 -0.47 6.46 5.98
C THR A 81 -0.13 6.72 4.52
N PRO A 82 -0.49 7.91 3.98
CA PRO A 82 -0.08 8.28 2.62
C PRO A 82 1.43 8.12 2.41
N GLU A 83 2.27 8.55 3.37
CA GLU A 83 3.73 8.46 3.26
C GLU A 83 4.19 7.02 3.07
N ARG A 84 3.65 6.09 3.88
CA ARG A 84 4.03 4.67 3.84
C ARG A 84 3.55 3.99 2.56
N VAL A 85 2.33 4.30 2.12
CA VAL A 85 1.80 3.80 0.85
C VAL A 85 2.65 4.31 -0.32
N GLY A 86 2.98 5.61 -0.34
CA GLY A 86 3.85 6.22 -1.35
C GLY A 86 5.24 5.58 -1.39
N MET A 87 5.90 5.42 -0.24
CA MET A 87 7.21 4.73 -0.16
C MET A 87 7.16 3.30 -0.70
N TRP A 88 6.13 2.53 -0.34
CA TRP A 88 5.96 1.18 -0.84
C TRP A 88 5.72 1.15 -2.36
N CYS A 89 4.89 2.06 -2.89
CA CYS A 89 4.63 2.17 -4.33
C CYS A 89 5.89 2.55 -5.10
N ARG A 90 6.74 3.44 -4.56
CA ARG A 90 8.05 3.79 -5.16
C ARG A 90 8.98 2.59 -5.24
N ALA A 91 9.11 1.84 -4.14
CA ALA A 91 9.93 0.63 -4.12
C ALA A 91 9.42 -0.42 -5.13
N ALA A 92 8.11 -0.68 -5.16
CA ALA A 92 7.49 -1.59 -6.13
C ALA A 92 7.72 -1.12 -7.57
N ARG A 93 7.54 0.17 -7.85
CA ARG A 93 7.79 0.79 -9.15
C ARG A 93 9.24 0.59 -9.60
N ALA A 94 10.21 0.83 -8.73
CA ALA A 94 11.62 0.63 -9.03
C ALA A 94 11.93 -0.83 -9.36
N VAL A 95 11.34 -1.79 -8.64
CA VAL A 95 11.45 -3.22 -8.97
C VAL A 95 10.89 -3.51 -10.36
N LEU A 96 9.68 -3.02 -10.69
CA LEU A 96 9.07 -3.24 -12.01
C LEU A 96 9.89 -2.62 -13.15
N ARG A 97 10.41 -1.41 -12.96
CA ARG A 97 11.29 -0.76 -13.94
C ARG A 97 12.58 -1.56 -14.14
N ARG A 98 13.15 -2.10 -13.06
CA ARG A 98 14.41 -2.85 -13.12
C ARG A 98 14.25 -4.24 -13.73
N ALA A 99 13.07 -4.85 -13.60
CA ALA A 99 12.76 -6.14 -14.22
C ALA A 99 12.85 -6.11 -15.76
N GLY A 100 12.74 -4.93 -16.39
CA GLY A 100 12.89 -4.75 -17.84
C GLY A 100 11.70 -5.26 -18.65
N ALA A 101 11.87 -5.30 -19.98
CA ALA A 101 10.83 -5.63 -20.96
C ALA A 101 10.78 -7.11 -21.38
N GLU A 102 11.59 -7.97 -20.75
CA GLU A 102 11.40 -9.43 -20.83
C GLU A 102 9.94 -9.78 -20.47
N PRO A 103 9.36 -10.90 -20.95
CA PRO A 103 7.95 -11.21 -20.74
C PRO A 103 7.67 -11.47 -19.25
N VAL A 104 7.47 -10.37 -18.53
CA VAL A 104 6.95 -10.32 -17.17
C VAL A 104 5.45 -10.19 -17.33
N GLU A 105 4.73 -11.21 -16.89
CA GLU A 105 3.27 -11.15 -16.78
C GLU A 105 2.85 -9.89 -16.03
N TYR A 106 1.77 -9.27 -16.47
CA TYR A 106 1.25 -8.06 -15.84
C TYR A 106 0.93 -8.32 -14.35
N PRO A 107 1.52 -7.55 -13.40
CA PRO A 107 1.37 -7.79 -11.96
C PRO A 107 0.04 -7.22 -11.46
N ALA A 108 -1.07 -7.85 -11.87
CA ALA A 108 -2.43 -7.36 -11.64
C ALA A 108 -2.76 -7.25 -10.15
N HIS A 109 -2.28 -8.18 -9.33
CA HIS A 109 -2.58 -8.21 -7.90
C HIS A 109 -1.79 -7.14 -7.14
N LEU A 110 -0.56 -6.86 -7.57
CA LEU A 110 0.26 -5.76 -7.06
C LEU A 110 -0.42 -4.41 -7.27
N ILE A 111 -0.92 -4.15 -8.49
CA ILE A 111 -1.64 -2.91 -8.82
C ILE A 111 -2.95 -2.82 -8.06
N SER A 112 -3.70 -3.93 -7.97
CA SER A 112 -4.92 -3.98 -7.16
C SER A 112 -4.64 -3.70 -5.68
N LYS A 113 -3.51 -4.17 -5.14
CA LYS A 113 -3.09 -3.88 -3.76
C LYS A 113 -2.77 -2.39 -3.59
N ALA A 114 -2.03 -1.78 -4.52
CA ALA A 114 -1.69 -0.35 -4.47
C ALA A 114 -2.95 0.52 -4.38
N HIS A 115 -3.91 0.31 -5.29
CA HIS A 115 -5.18 1.03 -5.30
C HIS A 115 -6.02 0.76 -4.06
N ARG A 116 -6.11 -0.50 -3.60
CA ARG A 116 -6.84 -0.82 -2.36
C ARG A 116 -6.26 -0.10 -1.13
N LEU A 117 -4.95 0.07 -1.06
CA LEU A 117 -4.31 0.80 0.03
C LEU A 117 -4.60 2.31 -0.08
N ALA A 118 -4.51 2.87 -1.29
CA ALA A 118 -4.88 4.26 -1.56
C ALA A 118 -6.35 4.53 -1.20
N ASP A 119 -7.28 3.66 -1.62
CA ASP A 119 -8.71 3.77 -1.31
C ASP A 119 -8.97 3.78 0.20
N LYS A 120 -8.31 2.90 0.96
CA LYS A 120 -8.44 2.87 2.43
C LYS A 120 -7.99 4.19 3.06
N VAL A 121 -6.91 4.77 2.56
CA VAL A 121 -6.42 6.07 3.01
C VAL A 121 -7.39 7.18 2.59
N ALA A 122 -7.92 7.13 1.36
CA ALA A 122 -8.87 8.10 0.82
C ALA A 122 -10.17 8.16 1.65
N VAL A 123 -10.76 7.00 1.93
CA VAL A 123 -11.95 6.86 2.78
C VAL A 123 -11.70 7.46 4.17
N ARG A 124 -10.58 7.12 4.79
CA ARG A 124 -10.25 7.61 6.13
C ARG A 124 -10.04 9.13 6.17
N LEU A 125 -9.48 9.71 5.12
CA LEU A 125 -9.19 11.15 5.04
C LEU A 125 -10.32 11.97 4.41
N GLY A 126 -11.42 11.34 3.96
CA GLY A 126 -12.49 12.02 3.22
C GLY A 126 -12.01 12.65 1.91
N LYS A 127 -11.06 12.01 1.23
CA LYS A 127 -10.45 12.47 -0.02
C LYS A 127 -10.93 11.63 -1.21
N PRO A 128 -10.94 12.18 -2.43
CA PRO A 128 -11.16 11.37 -3.62
C PRO A 128 -10.04 10.32 -3.76
N PRO A 129 -10.36 9.12 -4.29
CA PRO A 129 -9.38 8.07 -4.52
C PRO A 129 -8.37 8.49 -5.61
N ALA A 130 -7.22 7.80 -5.64
CA ALA A 130 -6.23 8.00 -6.69
C ALA A 130 -6.79 7.58 -8.06
N ASP A 131 -6.39 8.29 -9.11
CA ASP A 131 -6.79 7.98 -10.48
C ASP A 131 -6.29 6.59 -10.91
N ARG A 132 -7.11 5.91 -11.71
CA ARG A 132 -6.82 4.56 -12.23
C ARG A 132 -6.74 4.62 -13.74
N GLU A 133 -5.64 4.15 -14.31
CA GLU A 133 -5.54 4.03 -15.76
C GLU A 133 -6.26 2.76 -16.22
N ALA A 134 -7.33 2.94 -17.01
CA ALA A 134 -7.97 1.85 -17.73
C ALA A 134 -7.18 1.60 -19.03
N GLY A 135 -6.54 0.44 -19.17
CA GLY A 135 -5.71 0.17 -20.34
C GLY A 135 -5.16 -1.25 -20.40
N ALA A 136 -4.38 -1.52 -21.45
CA ALA A 136 -3.78 -2.83 -21.69
C ALA A 136 -2.90 -3.27 -20.52
N ALA A 137 -3.05 -4.54 -20.12
CA ALA A 137 -2.31 -5.19 -19.05
C ALA A 137 -0.82 -5.35 -19.43
N THR A 138 -0.09 -4.24 -19.35
CA THR A 138 1.33 -4.13 -19.70
C THR A 138 2.14 -3.66 -18.50
N LEU A 139 3.42 -4.03 -18.45
CA LEU A 139 4.30 -3.58 -17.37
C LEU A 139 4.41 -2.05 -17.32
N ALA A 140 4.40 -1.38 -18.49
CA ALA A 140 4.40 0.08 -18.57
C ALA A 140 3.13 0.69 -17.93
N ALA A 141 1.95 0.11 -18.17
CA ALA A 141 0.71 0.53 -17.52
C ALA A 141 0.73 0.27 -16.00
N ALA A 142 1.35 -0.83 -15.55
CA ALA A 142 1.54 -1.09 -14.13
C ALA A 142 2.41 -0.01 -13.46
N VAL A 143 3.52 0.37 -14.10
CA VAL A 143 4.40 1.45 -13.62
C VAL A 143 3.65 2.79 -13.53
N ARG A 144 2.87 3.16 -14.55
CA ARG A 144 2.07 4.40 -14.53
C ARG A 144 0.99 4.40 -13.45
N ASN A 145 0.32 3.27 -13.22
CA ASN A 145 -0.63 3.13 -12.11
C ASN A 145 0.05 3.35 -10.74
N LEU A 146 1.27 2.84 -10.56
CA LEU A 146 2.03 3.11 -9.33
C LEU A 146 2.46 4.58 -9.23
N ASP A 147 2.87 5.20 -10.34
CA ASP A 147 3.21 6.63 -10.39
C ASP A 147 2.03 7.51 -9.95
N ALA A 148 0.80 7.22 -10.43
CA ALA A 148 -0.41 7.93 -10.03
C ALA A 148 -0.70 7.83 -8.52
N VAL A 149 -0.51 6.64 -7.92
CA VAL A 149 -0.69 6.45 -6.46
C VAL A 149 0.39 7.19 -5.66
N VAL A 150 1.65 7.21 -6.16
CA VAL A 150 2.74 7.95 -5.51
C VAL A 150 2.44 9.44 -5.50
N GLU A 151 2.07 10.01 -6.65
CA GLU A 151 1.73 11.42 -6.77
C GLU A 151 0.57 11.80 -5.84
N TRP A 152 -0.49 10.99 -5.83
CA TRP A 152 -1.62 11.18 -4.93
C TRP A 152 -1.21 11.14 -3.45
N CYS A 153 -0.33 10.22 -3.05
CA CYS A 153 0.19 10.17 -1.69
C CYS A 153 1.00 11.43 -1.34
N ASP A 154 1.83 11.92 -2.27
CA ASP A 154 2.68 13.10 -2.05
C ASP A 154 1.86 14.38 -1.87
N GLN A 155 0.77 14.53 -2.62
CA GLN A 155 -0.18 15.63 -2.45
C GLN A 155 -0.82 15.64 -1.06
N LEU A 156 -1.04 14.45 -0.47
CA LEU A 156 -1.61 14.31 0.88
C LEU A 156 -0.57 14.45 2.00
N SER A 157 0.71 14.22 1.72
CA SER A 157 1.80 14.38 2.69
C SER A 157 2.42 15.78 2.68
N GLY A 158 2.04 16.63 1.73
CA GLY A 158 2.49 18.03 1.63
C GLY A 158 2.06 18.92 2.80
N PRO A 159 2.68 20.11 2.95
CA PRO A 159 2.45 21.02 4.08
C PRO A 159 1.01 21.54 4.23
N ALA A 160 0.16 21.37 3.20
CA ALA A 160 -1.23 21.83 3.21
C ALA A 160 -2.12 21.15 4.27
N LEU A 161 -1.74 19.96 4.77
CA LEU A 161 -2.48 19.27 5.84
C LEU A 161 -1.94 19.55 7.25
N LYS A 162 -0.81 20.25 7.41
CA LYS A 162 -0.27 20.60 8.74
C LYS A 162 -1.04 21.73 9.46
N ILE A 163 -1.98 22.40 8.78
CA ILE A 163 -2.71 23.56 9.34
C ILE A 163 -4.07 23.16 9.94
N ALA A 164 -4.61 21.98 9.64
CA ALA A 164 -5.98 21.59 10.03
C ALA A 164 -6.03 20.67 11.27
N GLY A 165 -5.21 20.95 12.30
CA GLY A 165 -5.02 20.02 13.42
C GLY A 165 -4.77 20.66 14.78
N ALA A 166 -5.56 21.65 15.19
CA ALA A 166 -5.73 21.96 16.61
C ALA A 166 -7.15 22.47 16.88
N PRO A 167 -8.03 21.72 17.55
CA PRO A 167 -9.23 22.28 18.12
C PRO A 167 -8.82 23.20 19.28
N ARG A 168 -8.93 24.51 19.06
CA ARG A 168 -8.79 25.51 20.12
C ARG A 168 -10.04 25.39 21.00
N ILE A 169 -9.95 24.60 22.07
CA ILE A 169 -10.97 24.56 23.12
C ILE A 169 -10.90 25.93 23.82
N ALA A 170 -11.67 26.90 23.32
CA ALA A 170 -11.88 28.17 23.98
C ALA A 170 -12.82 27.92 25.17
N GLY A 171 -12.25 27.57 26.31
CA GLY A 171 -12.95 27.61 27.59
C GLY A 171 -13.38 29.05 27.88
N LYS A 172 -14.66 29.36 27.65
CA LYS A 172 -15.31 30.51 28.27
C LYS A 172 -15.50 30.19 29.74
N ILE A 173 -14.57 30.65 30.57
CA ILE A 173 -14.80 30.75 32.01
C ILE A 173 -15.64 32.01 32.21
N THR A 174 -16.95 31.82 32.40
CA THR A 174 -17.84 32.86 32.94
C THR A 174 -17.54 33.02 34.44
N PRO A 175 -17.23 34.23 34.94
CA PRO A 175 -17.15 34.46 36.37
C PRO A 175 -18.56 34.45 36.98
N ALA A 176 -18.69 33.75 38.10
CA ALA A 176 -19.92 33.64 38.87
C ALA A 176 -20.28 34.97 39.54
N GLU A 177 -21.55 35.32 39.43
CA GLU A 177 -22.20 36.45 40.08
C GLU A 177 -22.43 36.14 41.57
N PRO A 178 -22.05 37.03 42.52
CA PRO A 178 -22.32 36.80 43.92
C PRO A 178 -23.80 37.06 44.23
N ARG A 179 -24.48 36.01 44.70
CA ARG A 179 -25.82 36.09 45.30
C ARG A 179 -25.77 36.99 46.54
N ALA A 180 -26.60 38.03 46.51
CA ALA A 180 -27.00 38.76 47.70
C ALA A 180 -27.69 37.81 48.68
N GLU A 181 -27.21 37.76 49.92
CA GLU A 181 -27.92 37.16 51.04
C GLU A 181 -28.29 38.27 52.02
N ALA A 182 -29.59 38.38 52.24
CA ALA A 182 -30.22 39.29 53.16
C ALA A 182 -30.35 38.60 54.54
N ALA A 183 -29.86 39.26 55.58
CA ALA A 183 -30.45 39.40 56.92
C ALA A 183 -29.40 39.99 57.88
#